data_AF-A0A9E4QM78-F1
#
_entry.id   AF-A0A9E4QM78-F1
#
_cell.length_a   1.000
_cell.length_b   1.000
_cell.length_c   1.000
_cell.angle_alpha   90.00
_cell.angle_beta   90.00
_cell.angle_gamma   90.00
#
_symmetry.space_group_name_H-M   'P 1'
#
loop_
_entity.id
_entity.type
_entity.pdbx_description
1 polymer ?
#
loop_
_entity_poly.entity_id
_entity_poly.type
_entity_poly.pdbx_seq_one_letter_code
_entity_poly.pdbx_strand_id
1 'polypeptide(L)'
;VERALKDLEAQFTKHLDYLKRDILNEKEFVKANEACRSQVEGLQIRQDELDRWVEKQSGITSAAERLPGEIKTFLEDFQGMDVRRQKSHLQTLLKAAYVYGHDTIELEFRK
;
A
#
# COMPACT_ATOMS: atom_id res chain seq x y z
N VAL A 1 17.00 1.22 2.19
CA VAL A 1 16.72 2.18 3.28
C VAL A 1 17.24 1.64 4.61
N GLU A 2 16.80 0.46 5.05
CA GLU A 2 17.26 -0.17 6.30
C GLU A 2 18.78 -0.29 6.47
N ARG A 3 19.50 -0.75 5.44
CA ARG A 3 20.97 -0.85 5.49
C ARG A 3 21.62 0.52 5.76
N ALA A 4 21.15 1.57 5.09
CA ALA A 4 21.69 2.91 5.26
C ALA A 4 21.37 3.50 6.65
N LEU A 5 20.19 3.20 7.21
CA LEU A 5 19.85 3.54 8.59
C LEU A 5 20.78 2.84 9.60
N LYS A 6 21.04 1.54 9.42
CA LYS A 6 21.99 0.79 10.26
C LYS A 6 23.42 1.33 10.17
N ASP A 7 23.85 1.71 8.96
CA ASP A 7 25.17 2.29 8.75
C ASP A 7 25.31 3.66 9.47
N LEU A 8 24.25 4.48 9.46
CA LEU A 8 24.21 5.75 10.21
C LEU A 8 24.19 5.54 11.73
N GLU A 9 23.46 4.54 12.22
CA GLU A 9 23.43 4.16 13.64
C GLU A 9 24.81 3.69 14.14
N ALA A 10 25.52 2.92 13.32
CA ALA A 10 26.89 2.49 13.60
C ALA A 10 27.86 3.69 13.64
N GLN A 11 27.72 4.64 12.71
CA GLN A 11 28.52 5.88 12.72
C GLN A 11 28.26 6.72 13.97
N PHE A 12 27.01 6.88 14.38
CA PHE A 12 26.66 7.59 15.60
C PHE A 12 27.26 6.92 16.85
N THR A 13 27.20 5.59 16.92
CA THR A 13 27.79 4.81 18.02
C THR A 13 29.30 4.98 18.08
N LYS A 14 29.96 5.04 16.92
CA LYS A 14 31.40 5.30 16.82
C LYS A 14 31.76 6.72 17.30
N HIS A 15 30.99 7.73 16.91
CA HIS A 15 31.19 9.09 17.42
C HIS A 15 30.98 9.18 18.94
N LEU A 16 30.02 8.42 19.49
CA LEU A 16 29.80 8.34 20.93
C LEU A 16 30.98 7.71 21.67
N ASP A 17 31.58 6.67 21.11
CA ASP A 17 32.80 6.06 21.66
C ASP A 17 33.97 7.05 21.69
N TYR A 18 34.11 7.86 20.63
CA TYR A 18 35.13 8.92 20.57
C TYR A 18 34.90 10.03 21.61
N LEU A 19 33.66 10.41 21.87
CA LEU A 19 33.34 11.36 22.94
C LEU A 19 33.67 10.77 24.33
N LYS A 20 33.33 9.50 24.58
CA LYS A 20 33.64 8.82 25.85
C LYS A 20 35.13 8.66 26.12
N ARG A 21 35.94 8.67 25.07
CA ARG A 21 37.40 8.53 25.11
C ARG A 21 38.12 9.89 25.11
N ASP A 22 37.41 11.00 25.21
CA ASP A 22 37.95 12.37 25.08
C ASP A 22 38.70 12.61 23.74
N ILE A 23 38.39 11.83 22.70
CA ILE A 23 38.94 12.01 21.34
C ILE A 23 38.19 13.13 20.61
N LEU A 24 36.89 13.27 20.88
CA LEU A 24 36.06 14.37 20.41
C LEU A 24 35.54 15.15 21.62
N ASN A 25 35.48 16.46 21.50
CA ASN A 25 34.72 17.27 22.45
C ASN A 25 33.23 17.32 22.06
N GLU A 26 32.40 17.81 22.98
CA GLU A 26 30.94 17.84 22.81
C GLU A 26 30.49 18.66 21.59
N LYS A 27 31.19 19.77 21.28
CA LYS A 27 30.88 20.59 20.09
C LYS A 27 31.19 19.84 18.79
N GLU A 28 32.30 19.13 18.74
CA GLU A 28 32.70 18.33 17.58
C GLU A 28 31.78 17.12 17.39
N PHE A 29 31.36 16.48 18.48
CA PHE A 29 30.39 15.40 18.46
C PHE A 29 29.04 15.86 17.89
N VAL A 30 28.52 17.00 18.35
CA VAL A 30 27.26 17.57 17.84
C VAL A 30 27.38 17.87 16.35
N LYS A 31 28.46 18.53 15.92
CA LYS A 31 28.70 18.87 14.52
C LYS A 31 28.81 17.62 13.63
N ALA A 32 29.49 16.57 14.10
CA ALA A 32 29.64 15.32 13.36
C ALA A 32 28.31 14.56 13.18
N ASN A 33 27.37 14.73 14.12
CA ASN A 33 26.08 14.03 14.10
C ASN A 33 24.93 14.84 13.49
N GLU A 34 25.07 16.15 13.34
CA GLU A 34 24.03 17.01 12.77
C GLU A 34 23.65 16.56 11.34
N ALA A 35 24.65 16.28 10.49
CA ALA A 35 24.42 15.75 9.15
C ALA A 35 23.80 14.34 9.17
N CYS A 36 24.18 13.49 10.14
CA CYS A 36 23.61 12.16 10.30
C CYS A 36 22.13 12.23 10.69
N ARG A 37 21.73 13.19 11.55
CA ARG A 37 20.33 13.36 11.98
C ARG A 37 19.42 13.68 10.79
N SER A 38 19.80 14.64 9.95
CA SER A 38 19.00 14.98 8.76
C SER A 38 18.89 13.81 7.78
N GLN A 39 19.94 13.00 7.63
CA GLN A 39 19.90 11.81 6.78
C GLN A 39 19.01 10.70 7.37
N VAL A 40 19.08 10.47 8.68
CA VAL A 40 18.19 9.51 9.36
C VAL A 40 16.73 9.92 9.19
N GLU A 41 16.39 11.20 9.41
CA GLU A 41 15.02 11.71 9.26
C GLU A 41 14.49 11.49 7.84
N GLY A 42 15.27 11.85 6.82
CA GLY A 42 14.89 11.64 5.42
C GLY A 42 14.73 10.16 5.05
N LEU A 43 15.61 9.30 5.56
CA LEU A 43 15.53 7.85 5.32
C LEU A 43 14.34 7.21 6.06
N GLN A 44 14.01 7.68 7.26
CA GLN A 44 12.86 7.19 8.03
C GLN A 44 11.54 7.53 7.33
N ILE A 45 11.39 8.77 6.86
CA ILE A 45 10.23 9.18 6.04
C ILE A 45 10.12 8.29 4.80
N ARG A 46 11.24 8.03 4.13
CA ARG A 46 11.25 7.19 2.94
C ARG A 46 10.92 5.72 3.24
N GLN A 47 11.30 5.22 4.41
CA GLN A 47 10.91 3.88 4.86
C GLN A 47 9.40 3.79 5.03
N ASP A 48 8.82 4.73 5.79
CA ASP A 48 7.38 4.75 6.07
C ASP A 48 6.55 4.87 4.77
N GLU A 49 7.01 5.68 3.81
CA GLU A 49 6.38 5.78 2.48
C GLU A 49 6.39 4.45 1.73
N LEU A 50 7.52 3.74 1.75
CA LEU A 50 7.67 2.46 1.07
C LEU A 50 6.82 1.38 1.74
N ASP A 51 6.78 1.34 3.07
CA ASP A 51 5.98 0.38 3.81
C ASP A 51 4.48 0.55 3.51
N ARG A 52 3.98 1.78 3.55
CA ARG A 52 2.58 2.09 3.14
C ARG A 52 2.31 1.72 1.70
N TRP A 53 3.27 1.93 0.80
CA TRP A 53 3.12 1.56 -0.60
C TRP A 53 3.05 0.03 -0.77
N VAL A 54 3.91 -0.72 -0.07
CA VAL A 54 3.92 -2.18 -0.08
C VAL A 54 2.61 -2.73 0.48
N GLU A 55 2.11 -2.21 1.61
CA GLU A 55 0.82 -2.61 2.18
C GLU A 55 -0.32 -2.40 1.17
N LYS A 56 -0.33 -1.24 0.50
CA LYS A 56 -1.32 -0.93 -0.53
C LYS A 56 -1.24 -1.91 -1.70
N GLN A 57 -0.03 -2.25 -2.18
CA GLN A 57 0.13 -3.21 -3.27
C GLN A 57 -0.27 -4.63 -2.84
N SER A 58 0.10 -5.05 -1.64
CA SER A 58 -0.30 -6.36 -1.08
C SER A 58 -1.82 -6.52 -1.02
N GLY A 59 -2.53 -5.46 -0.63
CA GLY A 59 -4.00 -5.43 -0.66
C GLY A 59 -4.57 -5.57 -2.07
N ILE A 60 -3.98 -4.89 -3.06
CA ILE A 60 -4.37 -4.99 -4.47
C ILE A 60 -4.11 -6.39 -5.02
N THR A 61 -2.93 -6.97 -4.76
CA THR A 61 -2.59 -8.34 -5.22
C THR A 61 -3.52 -9.37 -4.58
N SER A 62 -3.76 -9.27 -3.27
CA SER A 62 -4.69 -10.16 -2.55
C SER A 62 -6.11 -10.08 -3.10
N ALA A 63 -6.58 -8.87 -3.44
CA ALA A 63 -7.88 -8.70 -4.08
C ALA A 63 -7.90 -9.29 -5.50
N ALA A 64 -6.84 -9.03 -6.29
CA ALA A 64 -6.73 -9.53 -7.66
C ALA A 64 -6.65 -11.07 -7.75
N GLU A 65 -6.05 -11.73 -6.76
CA GLU A 65 -5.99 -13.20 -6.68
C GLU A 65 -7.34 -13.82 -6.30
N ARG A 66 -8.13 -13.14 -5.46
CA ARG A 66 -9.45 -13.62 -5.02
C ARG A 66 -10.56 -13.33 -6.04
N LEU A 67 -10.45 -12.21 -6.76
CA LEU A 67 -11.49 -11.72 -7.66
C LEU A 67 -11.98 -12.78 -8.68
N PRO A 68 -11.11 -13.55 -9.36
CA PRO A 68 -11.57 -14.54 -10.33
C PRO A 68 -12.42 -15.65 -9.69
N GLY A 69 -12.07 -16.08 -8.47
CA GLY A 69 -12.83 -17.07 -7.72
C GLY A 69 -14.18 -16.51 -7.26
N GLU A 70 -14.19 -15.28 -6.73
CA GLU A 70 -15.42 -14.60 -6.31
C GLU A 70 -16.37 -14.34 -7.48
N ILE A 71 -15.86 -13.91 -8.64
CA ILE A 71 -16.65 -13.74 -9.87
C ILE A 71 -17.25 -15.09 -10.30
N LYS A 72 -16.46 -16.17 -10.26
CA LYS A 72 -16.93 -17.50 -10.65
C LYS A 72 -18.06 -17.97 -9.73
N THR A 73 -17.88 -17.90 -8.41
CA THR A 73 -18.90 -18.27 -7.44
C THR A 73 -20.15 -17.41 -7.60
N PHE A 74 -20.00 -16.10 -7.81
CA PHE A 74 -21.13 -15.22 -8.07
C PHE A 74 -21.92 -15.65 -9.32
N LEU A 75 -21.24 -15.98 -10.43
CA LEU A 75 -21.91 -16.44 -11.64
C LEU A 75 -22.62 -17.78 -11.45
N GLU A 76 -21.99 -18.73 -10.74
CA GLU A 76 -22.58 -20.04 -10.41
C GLU A 76 -23.84 -19.86 -9.56
N ASP A 77 -23.76 -19.07 -8.49
CA ASP A 77 -24.90 -18.77 -7.62
C ASP A 77 -26.00 -18.04 -8.37
N PHE A 78 -25.63 -17.02 -9.16
CA PHE A 78 -26.58 -16.21 -9.92
C PHE A 78 -27.31 -17.05 -10.98
N GLN A 79 -26.60 -17.90 -11.72
CA GLN A 79 -27.21 -18.78 -12.72
C GLN A 79 -28.13 -19.85 -12.09
N GLY A 80 -27.83 -20.31 -10.87
CA GLY A 80 -28.67 -21.25 -10.14
C GLY A 80 -29.97 -20.66 -9.58
N MET A 81 -30.11 -19.33 -9.52
CA MET A 81 -31.32 -18.65 -9.04
C MET A 81 -32.45 -18.67 -10.08
N ASP A 82 -33.69 -18.60 -9.61
CA ASP A 82 -34.83 -18.36 -10.49
C ASP A 82 -34.79 -16.93 -11.08
N VAL A 83 -35.40 -16.77 -12.26
CA VAL A 83 -35.36 -15.52 -13.04
C VAL A 83 -35.87 -14.31 -12.25
N ARG A 84 -36.85 -14.48 -11.33
CA ARG A 84 -37.35 -13.35 -10.54
C ARG A 84 -36.32 -12.89 -9.53
N ARG A 85 -35.63 -13.83 -8.87
CA ARG A 85 -34.53 -13.53 -7.94
C ARG A 85 -33.34 -12.92 -8.66
N GLN A 86 -32.94 -13.47 -9.82
CA GLN A 86 -31.89 -12.89 -10.67
C GLN A 86 -32.19 -11.42 -11.00
N LYS A 87 -33.43 -11.14 -11.46
CA LYS A 87 -33.86 -9.79 -11.78
C LYS A 87 -33.81 -8.86 -10.56
N SER A 88 -34.29 -9.33 -9.41
CA SER A 88 -34.25 -8.55 -8.17
C SER A 88 -32.81 -8.24 -7.75
N HIS A 89 -31.89 -9.20 -7.91
CA HIS A 89 -30.48 -9.01 -7.58
C HIS A 89 -29.79 -8.02 -8.53
N LEU A 90 -30.07 -8.11 -9.84
CA LEU A 90 -29.55 -7.12 -10.80
C LEU A 90 -30.10 -5.72 -10.55
N GLN A 91 -31.34 -5.57 -10.06
CA GLN A 91 -31.93 -4.27 -9.77
C GLN A 91 -31.25 -3.53 -8.60
N THR A 92 -30.66 -4.26 -7.64
CA THR A 92 -29.89 -3.64 -6.54
C THR A 92 -28.52 -3.16 -6.99
N LEU A 93 -27.95 -3.77 -8.04
CA LEU A 93 -26.62 -3.45 -8.57
C LEU A 93 -26.68 -2.42 -9.72
N LEU A 94 -27.66 -2.57 -10.61
CA LEU A 94 -27.80 -1.77 -11.83
C LEU A 94 -28.75 -0.59 -11.60
N LYS A 95 -28.30 0.58 -12.04
CA LYS A 95 -29.11 1.79 -12.13
C LYS A 95 -29.92 1.79 -13.43
N ALA A 96 -29.28 1.48 -14.55
CA ALA A 96 -29.90 1.42 -15.87
C ALA A 96 -29.17 0.45 -16.81
N ALA A 97 -29.85 0.02 -17.86
CA ALA A 97 -29.27 -0.70 -18.98
C ALA A 97 -29.74 -0.03 -20.28
N TYR A 98 -28.80 0.50 -21.06
CA TYR A 98 -29.05 1.18 -22.32
C TYR A 98 -28.74 0.23 -23.47
N VAL A 99 -29.74 -0.03 -24.31
CA VAL A 99 -29.58 -0.92 -25.47
C VAL A 99 -29.35 -0.06 -26.70
N TYR A 100 -28.16 -0.16 -27.29
CA TYR A 100 -27.77 0.54 -28.50
C TYR A 100 -27.74 -0.44 -29.68
N GLY A 101 -28.68 -0.27 -30.62
CA GLY A 101 -28.80 -1.17 -31.76
C GLY A 101 -29.15 -2.61 -31.35
N HIS A 102 -28.69 -3.60 -32.13
CA HIS A 102 -29.02 -5.01 -31.89
C HIS A 102 -28.06 -5.74 -30.95
N ASP A 103 -26.80 -5.31 -30.83
CA ASP A 103 -25.74 -6.11 -30.20
C ASP A 103 -25.02 -5.44 -29.03
N THR A 104 -25.28 -4.16 -28.75
CA THR A 104 -24.57 -3.43 -27.70
C THR A 104 -25.50 -3.09 -26.53
N ILE A 105 -25.11 -3.51 -25.33
CA ILE A 105 -25.78 -3.12 -24.08
C ILE A 105 -24.76 -2.42 -23.19
N GLU A 106 -25.05 -1.19 -22.80
CA GLU A 106 -24.29 -0.45 -21.81
C GLU A 106 -24.99 -0.51 -20.45
N LEU A 107 -24.24 -0.87 -19.40
CA LEU A 107 -24.76 -1.01 -18.05
C LEU A 107 -24.27 0.14 -17.16
N GLU A 108 -25.21 0.85 -16.55
CA GLU A 108 -24.91 1.85 -15.53
C GLU A 108 -25.11 1.22 -14.15
N PHE A 109 -24.04 1.16 -13.36
CA PHE A 109 -24.06 0.61 -12.00
C PHE A 109 -24.45 1.67 -10.98
N ARG A 110 -25.10 1.25 -9.90
CA ARG A 110 -25.32 2.09 -8.72
C ARG A 110 -23.98 2.25 -7.99
N LYS A 111 -23.71 3.47 -7.50
CA LYS A 111 -22.56 3.77 -6.63
C LYS A 111 -22.83 3.35 -5.20
#